data_AF-A0A2V9UUL3-F1
#
_entry.id   AF-A0A2V9UUL3-F1
#
_cell.length_a   1.000
_cell.length_b   1.000
_cell.length_c   1.000
_cell.angle_alpha   90.00
_cell.angle_beta   90.00
_cell.angle_gamma   90.00
#
_symmetry.space_group_name_H-M   'P 1'
#
loop_
_entity.id
_entity.type
_entity.pdbx_description
1 polymer ?
#
loop_
_entity_poly.entity_id
_entity_poly.type
_entity_poly.pdbx_seq_one_letter_code
_entity_poly.pdbx_strand_id
1 'polypeptide(L)'
;MKRTFQTLLTPGFSSTFFLCLMMLTFAFGVAQAQSDWQQIPIPALPPFHPAEPRRVELPNGMVIFLQEDHELPLIDGSIRIRAGSRDEPAQKAGLVEVYGEVWRTGGTRSHTGDQMDDFLEARAAKVETAAGGDSTTVGWSCLKEDYDDVFKLVLELLNE
;
A
#
# COMPACT_ATOMS: atom_id res chain seq x y z
N MET A 1 -1.31 9.30 -95.75
CA MET A 1 -0.35 8.80 -96.77
C MET A 1 0.29 7.53 -96.23
N LYS A 2 -0.04 6.36 -96.81
CA LYS A 2 0.59 5.02 -96.63
C LYS A 2 0.49 4.39 -95.22
N ARG A 3 0.33 3.09 -94.98
CA ARG A 3 -0.19 1.89 -95.68
C ARG A 3 -0.16 0.78 -94.60
N THR A 4 -1.15 -0.09 -94.61
CA THR A 4 -1.31 -1.36 -93.88
C THR A 4 -0.12 -2.32 -94.05
N PHE A 5 0.29 -3.07 -93.01
CA PHE A 5 0.62 -4.51 -93.11
C PHE A 5 0.72 -5.23 -91.74
N GLN A 6 0.04 -6.38 -91.64
CA GLN A 6 0.09 -7.37 -90.56
C GLN A 6 1.23 -8.37 -90.74
N THR A 7 1.73 -8.95 -89.65
CA THR A 7 2.35 -10.30 -89.58
C THR A 7 2.36 -10.75 -88.10
N LEU A 8 1.45 -11.60 -87.63
CA LEU A 8 1.46 -13.09 -87.59
C LEU A 8 2.51 -13.73 -86.64
N LEU A 9 1.99 -14.62 -85.77
CA LEU A 9 2.58 -15.82 -85.13
C LEU A 9 3.03 -15.78 -83.63
N THR A 10 2.27 -16.52 -82.81
CA THR A 10 2.45 -17.06 -81.45
C THR A 10 3.58 -18.12 -81.36
N PRO A 11 3.81 -18.90 -80.26
CA PRO A 11 3.48 -18.78 -78.81
C PRO A 11 4.69 -19.16 -77.88
N GLY A 12 4.53 -19.05 -76.55
CA GLY A 12 5.17 -19.99 -75.61
C GLY A 12 6.19 -19.40 -74.62
N PHE A 13 5.72 -18.83 -73.52
CA PHE A 13 6.53 -18.71 -72.31
C PHE A 13 5.70 -19.16 -71.10
N SER A 14 6.26 -20.13 -70.38
CA SER A 14 5.59 -21.12 -69.53
C SER A 14 5.11 -20.58 -68.17
N SER A 15 3.87 -20.96 -67.82
CA SER A 15 3.12 -20.74 -66.56
C SER A 15 3.86 -21.14 -65.27
N THR A 16 4.92 -21.95 -65.36
CA THR A 16 5.70 -22.43 -64.22
C THR A 16 6.51 -21.35 -63.49
N PHE A 17 6.91 -20.27 -64.17
CA PHE A 17 7.69 -19.20 -63.52
C PHE A 17 6.80 -18.32 -62.62
N PHE A 18 5.52 -18.19 -62.98
CA PHE A 18 4.55 -17.40 -62.22
C PHE A 18 4.09 -18.14 -60.95
N LEU A 19 3.99 -19.48 -61.01
CA LEU A 19 3.59 -20.30 -59.88
C LEU A 19 4.66 -20.35 -58.77
N CYS A 20 5.94 -20.36 -59.15
CA CYS A 20 7.06 -20.41 -58.19
C CYS A 20 7.22 -19.08 -57.42
N LEU A 21 6.98 -17.95 -58.10
CA LEU A 21 6.98 -16.62 -57.46
C LEU A 21 5.82 -16.44 -56.48
N MET A 22 4.67 -17.08 -56.74
CA MET A 22 3.50 -17.03 -55.86
C MET A 22 3.61 -17.96 -54.63
N MET A 23 4.41 -19.04 -54.72
CA MET A 23 4.72 -19.87 -53.54
C MET A 23 5.79 -19.24 -52.63
N LEU A 24 6.72 -18.45 -53.17
CA LEU A 24 7.76 -17.80 -52.36
C LEU A 24 7.19 -16.68 -51.46
N THR A 25 6.09 -16.05 -51.85
CA THR A 25 5.44 -14.99 -51.05
C THR A 25 4.61 -15.53 -49.88
N PHE A 26 4.30 -16.83 -49.86
CA PHE A 26 3.57 -17.47 -48.75
C PHE A 26 4.50 -17.96 -47.62
N ALA A 27 5.81 -18.12 -47.90
CA ALA A 27 6.79 -18.61 -46.93
C ALA A 27 7.31 -17.54 -45.97
N PHE A 28 7.18 -16.26 -46.30
CA PHE A 28 7.44 -15.18 -45.36
C PHE A 28 6.17 -14.87 -44.59
N GLY A 29 5.89 -15.76 -43.63
CA GLY A 29 4.90 -15.52 -42.59
C GLY A 29 5.13 -14.12 -42.01
N VAL A 30 4.07 -13.34 -41.98
CA VAL A 30 4.06 -12.04 -41.32
C VAL A 30 4.47 -12.30 -39.87
N ALA A 31 5.71 -11.96 -39.53
CA ALA A 31 6.14 -11.90 -38.15
C ALA A 31 5.21 -10.86 -37.50
N GLN A 32 4.20 -11.32 -36.76
CA GLN A 32 3.32 -10.41 -36.04
C GLN A 32 4.21 -9.64 -35.06
N ALA A 33 4.39 -8.36 -35.36
CA ALA A 33 5.06 -7.44 -34.47
C ALA A 33 4.37 -7.52 -33.11
N GLN A 34 5.17 -7.79 -32.08
CA GLN A 34 4.72 -7.77 -30.69
C GLN A 34 3.94 -6.48 -30.45
N SER A 35 2.71 -6.58 -29.93
CA SER A 35 1.90 -5.41 -29.63
C SER A 35 2.70 -4.45 -28.75
N ASP A 36 2.76 -3.20 -29.17
CA ASP A 36 3.38 -2.12 -28.40
C ASP A 36 2.76 -2.14 -27.00
N TRP A 37 3.60 -2.29 -25.97
CA TRP A 37 3.16 -2.43 -24.57
C TRP A 37 2.40 -1.19 -24.09
N GLN A 38 2.53 -0.07 -24.82
CA GLN A 38 1.80 1.18 -24.62
C GLN A 38 0.33 1.12 -25.07
N GLN A 39 -0.07 0.10 -25.83
CA GLN A 39 -1.42 -0.02 -26.40
C GLN A 39 -2.35 -0.93 -25.58
N ILE A 40 -1.89 -1.43 -24.42
CA ILE A 40 -2.72 -2.23 -23.51
C ILE A 40 -3.71 -1.27 -22.84
N PRO A 41 -5.04 -1.40 -23.10
CA PRO A 41 -6.02 -0.53 -22.47
C PRO A 41 -6.02 -0.77 -20.96
N ILE A 42 -5.81 0.29 -20.18
CA ILE A 42 -5.85 0.21 -18.72
C ILE A 42 -7.33 0.19 -18.31
N PRO A 43 -7.84 -0.90 -17.70
CA PRO A 43 -9.21 -0.96 -17.25
C PRO A 43 -9.46 0.10 -16.17
N ALA A 44 -10.66 0.67 -16.15
CA ALA A 44 -11.07 1.55 -15.06
C ALA A 44 -11.12 0.73 -13.76
N LEU A 45 -10.55 1.28 -12.68
CA LEU A 45 -10.64 0.66 -11.36
C LEU A 45 -12.10 0.62 -10.91
N PRO A 46 -12.57 -0.49 -10.31
CA PRO A 46 -13.87 -0.54 -9.68
C PRO A 46 -14.05 0.60 -8.68
N PRO A 47 -15.25 1.18 -8.53
CA PRO A 47 -15.50 2.18 -7.53
C PRO A 47 -15.31 1.57 -6.13
N PHE A 48 -14.44 2.18 -5.33
CA PHE A 48 -14.17 1.80 -3.95
C PHE A 48 -15.00 2.68 -3.01
N HIS A 49 -15.85 2.05 -2.21
CA HIS A 49 -16.72 2.72 -1.23
C HIS A 49 -16.37 2.22 0.18
N PRO A 50 -15.35 2.78 0.84
CA PRO A 50 -15.01 2.39 2.21
C PRO A 50 -16.13 2.77 3.17
N ALA A 51 -16.33 1.95 4.19
CA ALA A 51 -17.23 2.30 5.28
C ALA A 51 -16.62 3.48 6.07
N GLU A 52 -17.41 4.53 6.28
CA GLU A 52 -17.00 5.66 7.11
C GLU A 52 -16.97 5.25 8.59
N PRO A 53 -15.91 5.59 9.34
CA PRO A 53 -15.83 5.26 10.76
C PRO A 53 -16.85 6.07 11.57
N ARG A 54 -17.35 5.47 12.64
CA ARG A 54 -18.17 6.18 13.62
C ARG A 54 -17.30 7.17 14.40
N ARG A 55 -17.63 8.46 14.31
CA ARG A 55 -17.00 9.51 15.10
C ARG A 55 -17.71 9.68 16.44
N VAL A 56 -16.97 9.60 17.55
CA VAL A 56 -17.45 9.87 18.90
C VAL A 56 -16.60 10.97 19.51
N GLU A 57 -17.24 12.01 20.01
CA GLU A 57 -16.57 13.12 20.70
C GLU A 57 -16.80 13.00 22.21
N LEU A 58 -15.70 12.97 22.96
CA LEU A 58 -15.73 12.84 24.41
C LEU A 58 -15.88 14.23 25.08
N PRO A 59 -16.36 14.29 26.35
CA PRO A 59 -16.53 15.56 27.06
C PRO A 59 -15.25 16.37 27.23
N ASN A 60 -14.07 15.73 27.16
CA ASN A 60 -12.76 16.36 27.23
C ASN A 60 -12.22 16.85 25.86
N GLY A 61 -13.01 16.74 24.79
CA GLY A 61 -12.64 17.16 23.43
C GLY A 61 -11.81 16.14 22.64
N MET A 62 -11.53 14.96 23.19
CA MET A 62 -10.95 13.87 22.42
C MET A 62 -11.96 13.32 21.40
N VAL A 63 -11.46 12.99 20.21
CA VAL A 63 -12.26 12.41 19.13
C VAL A 63 -11.81 10.99 18.88
N ILE A 64 -12.74 10.06 18.96
CA ILE A 64 -12.55 8.64 18.64
C ILE A 64 -13.15 8.38 17.26
N PHE A 65 -12.39 7.70 16.41
CA PHE A 65 -12.87 7.13 15.17
C PHE A 65 -12.92 5.61 15.35
N LEU A 66 -14.13 5.05 15.35
CA LEU A 66 -14.37 3.62 15.55
C LEU A 66 -14.83 2.99 14.23
N GLN A 67 -14.07 2.01 13.76
CA GLN A 67 -14.44 1.16 12.64
C GLN A 67 -14.51 -0.27 13.15
N GLU A 68 -15.70 -0.85 13.13
CA GLU A 68 -15.90 -2.23 13.57
C GLU A 68 -15.60 -3.19 12.41
N ASP A 69 -14.70 -4.13 12.66
CA ASP A 69 -14.42 -5.27 11.80
C ASP A 69 -14.50 -6.55 12.66
N HIS A 70 -15.19 -7.56 12.17
CA HIS A 70 -15.41 -8.83 12.86
C HIS A 70 -14.80 -10.02 12.11
N GLU A 71 -13.97 -9.76 11.09
CA GLU A 71 -13.26 -10.81 10.37
C GLU A 71 -12.22 -11.51 11.26
N LEU A 72 -11.52 -10.75 12.12
CA LEU A 72 -10.51 -11.24 13.04
C LEU A 72 -10.82 -10.81 14.48
N PRO A 73 -10.48 -11.63 15.50
CA PRO A 73 -10.66 -11.28 16.91
C PRO A 73 -9.54 -10.35 17.40
N LEU A 74 -9.21 -9.33 16.61
CA LEU A 74 -8.15 -8.36 16.90
C LEU A 74 -8.76 -7.00 17.23
N ILE A 75 -8.05 -6.26 18.08
CA ILE A 75 -8.32 -4.86 18.36
C ILE A 75 -7.03 -4.09 18.16
N ASP A 76 -7.03 -3.26 17.13
CA ASP A 76 -5.95 -2.33 16.81
C ASP A 76 -6.38 -0.91 17.15
N GLY A 77 -5.45 -0.13 17.66
CA GLY A 77 -5.72 1.26 17.99
C GLY A 77 -4.49 2.14 17.98
N SER A 78 -4.73 3.43 17.78
CA SER A 78 -3.70 4.44 17.92
C SER A 78 -4.26 5.71 18.51
N ILE A 79 -3.46 6.36 19.35
CA ILE A 79 -3.72 7.67 19.93
C ILE A 79 -2.68 8.61 19.37
N ARG A 80 -3.12 9.63 18.62
CA ARG A 80 -2.25 10.66 18.04
C ARG A 80 -2.36 11.93 18.86
N ILE A 81 -1.22 12.36 19.40
CA ILE A 81 -1.08 13.57 20.21
C ILE A 81 -0.41 14.63 19.34
N ARG A 82 -0.97 15.85 19.33
CA ARG A 82 -0.37 17.01 18.62
C ARG A 82 0.77 17.59 19.45
N ALA A 83 1.87 16.87 19.49
CA ALA A 83 3.14 17.28 20.07
C ALA A 83 4.22 16.55 19.29
N GLY A 84 5.19 17.26 18.72
CA GLY A 84 6.29 16.63 17.98
C GLY A 84 7.60 17.40 18.15
N SER A 85 8.64 16.99 17.45
CA SER A 85 9.94 17.67 17.53
C SER A 85 9.90 19.13 17.06
N ARG A 86 8.88 19.54 16.29
CA ARG A 86 8.63 20.95 15.94
C ARG A 86 8.33 21.83 17.15
N ASP A 87 7.78 21.26 18.21
CA ASP A 87 7.42 21.98 19.44
C ASP A 87 8.57 22.03 20.44
N GLU A 88 9.73 21.44 20.12
CA GLU A 88 10.92 21.45 20.97
C GLU A 88 11.59 22.83 21.02
N PRO A 89 12.04 23.27 22.21
CA PRO A 89 12.99 24.38 22.31
C PRO A 89 14.28 24.05 21.56
N ALA A 90 14.84 25.02 20.84
CA ALA A 90 16.07 24.83 20.07
C ALA A 90 17.26 24.32 20.91
N GLN A 91 17.29 24.65 22.21
CA GLN A 91 18.33 24.18 23.14
C GLN A 91 18.16 22.71 23.58
N LYS A 92 17.04 22.06 23.22
CA LYS A 92 16.70 20.68 23.58
C LYS A 92 16.37 19.84 22.34
N ALA A 93 17.01 20.13 21.22
CA ALA A 93 16.84 19.36 20.00
C ALA A 93 17.10 17.86 20.24
N GLY A 94 16.16 17.01 19.82
CA GLY A 94 16.21 15.56 20.02
C GLY A 94 15.55 15.07 21.32
N LEU A 95 14.94 15.98 22.09
CA LEU A 95 14.23 15.60 23.32
C LEU A 95 13.05 14.67 23.06
N VAL A 96 12.22 14.95 22.06
CA VAL A 96 11.02 14.19 21.71
C VAL A 96 11.41 12.83 21.13
N GLU A 97 12.55 12.71 20.45
CA GLU A 97 13.08 11.42 20.00
C GLU A 97 13.47 10.55 21.21
N VAL A 98 14.29 11.09 22.11
CA VAL A 98 14.67 10.36 23.35
C VAL A 98 13.46 10.07 24.23
N TYR A 99 12.55 11.04 24.37
CA TYR A 99 11.31 10.85 25.11
C TYR A 99 10.46 9.76 24.48
N GLY A 100 10.25 9.77 23.16
CA GLY A 100 9.46 8.78 22.45
C GLY A 100 9.98 7.35 22.67
N GLU A 101 11.29 7.16 22.65
CA GLU A 101 11.94 5.87 22.91
C GLU A 101 11.78 5.44 24.38
N VAL A 102 12.12 6.34 25.32
CA VAL A 102 12.07 6.07 26.77
C VAL A 102 10.63 5.95 27.28
N TRP A 103 9.67 6.55 26.59
CA TRP A 103 8.28 6.52 27.01
C TRP A 103 7.75 5.08 27.09
N ARG A 104 8.09 4.24 26.10
CA ARG A 104 7.74 2.81 26.13
C ARG A 104 8.78 1.97 26.88
N THR A 105 10.07 2.17 26.63
CA THR A 105 11.14 1.30 27.17
C THR A 105 11.45 1.56 28.65
N GLY A 106 11.17 2.77 29.15
CA GLY A 106 11.42 3.18 30.52
C GLY A 106 10.43 2.62 31.55
N GLY A 107 9.27 2.13 31.10
CA GLY A 107 8.20 1.65 31.96
C GLY A 107 7.31 2.76 32.52
N THR A 108 6.42 2.36 33.43
CA THR A 108 5.46 3.18 34.16
C THR A 108 5.79 3.18 35.66
N ARG A 109 5.05 3.93 36.48
CA ARG A 109 5.15 3.83 37.95
C ARG A 109 4.82 2.45 38.49
N SER A 110 4.00 1.70 37.76
CA SER A 110 3.51 0.38 38.15
C SER A 110 4.36 -0.77 37.59
N HIS A 111 4.97 -0.58 36.42
CA HIS A 111 5.65 -1.65 35.67
C HIS A 111 6.99 -1.15 35.10
N THR A 112 8.06 -1.93 35.23
CA THR A 112 9.28 -1.68 34.47
C THR A 112 9.09 -1.99 32.97
N GLY A 113 9.97 -1.50 32.11
CA GLY A 113 9.97 -1.84 30.68
C GLY A 113 9.93 -3.36 30.44
N ASP A 114 10.82 -4.11 31.09
CA ASP A 114 10.86 -5.58 31.00
C ASP A 114 9.56 -6.24 31.47
N GLN A 115 8.92 -5.75 32.53
CA GLN A 115 7.65 -6.28 33.01
C GLN A 115 6.51 -6.03 32.01
N MET A 116 6.55 -4.89 31.31
CA MET A 116 5.60 -4.62 30.23
C MET A 116 5.83 -5.54 29.04
N ASP A 117 7.09 -5.79 28.68
CA ASP A 117 7.46 -6.71 27.59
C ASP A 117 6.94 -8.12 27.89
N ASP A 118 7.27 -8.67 29.06
CA ASP A 118 6.78 -9.99 29.52
C ASP A 118 5.25 -10.06 29.52
N PHE A 119 4.58 -8.99 29.98
CA PHE A 119 3.12 -8.91 30.05
C PHE A 119 2.46 -8.95 28.66
N LEU A 120 3.04 -8.24 27.69
CA LEU A 120 2.53 -8.14 26.32
C LEU A 120 2.85 -9.41 25.52
N GLU A 121 4.06 -9.95 25.64
CA GLU A 121 4.47 -11.18 24.96
C GLU A 121 3.60 -12.37 25.37
N ALA A 122 3.28 -12.50 26.66
CA ALA A 122 2.40 -13.55 27.17
C ALA A 122 0.98 -13.54 26.56
N ARG A 123 0.57 -12.41 25.95
CA ARG A 123 -0.75 -12.18 25.34
C ARG A 123 -0.69 -12.02 23.82
N ALA A 124 0.48 -12.23 23.22
CA ALA A 124 0.74 -11.89 21.82
C ALA A 124 0.27 -10.45 21.45
N ALA A 125 0.41 -9.53 22.41
CA ALA A 125 0.00 -8.14 22.27
C ALA A 125 1.22 -7.25 21.99
N LYS A 126 0.95 -6.03 21.52
CA LYS A 126 1.97 -5.03 21.22
C LYS A 126 1.47 -3.66 21.67
N VAL A 127 2.36 -2.89 22.30
CA VAL A 127 2.15 -1.47 22.63
C VAL A 127 3.44 -0.73 22.32
N GLU A 128 3.36 0.27 21.45
CA GLU A 128 4.51 1.05 20.99
C GLU A 128 4.25 2.54 21.01
N THR A 129 5.33 3.29 21.14
CA THR A 129 5.35 4.74 21.02
C THR A 129 6.13 5.14 19.78
N ALA A 130 5.71 6.22 19.12
CA ALA A 130 6.44 6.79 18.00
C ALA A 130 6.43 8.31 18.11
N ALA A 131 7.60 8.92 17.97
CA ALA A 131 7.79 10.36 17.98
C ALA A 131 8.03 10.88 16.55
N GLY A 132 7.26 11.87 16.13
CA GLY A 132 7.35 12.49 14.82
C GLY A 132 7.56 14.00 14.89
N GLY A 133 7.62 14.65 13.72
CA GLY A 133 7.83 16.10 13.64
C GLY A 133 6.65 16.94 14.13
N ASP A 134 5.42 16.48 13.90
CA ASP A 134 4.17 17.19 14.20
C ASP A 134 3.30 16.49 15.25
N SER A 135 3.67 15.27 15.64
CA SER A 135 2.86 14.41 16.47
C SER A 135 3.66 13.28 17.08
N THR A 136 3.17 12.79 18.22
CA THR A 136 3.62 11.58 18.89
C THR A 136 2.43 10.64 18.97
N THR A 137 2.67 9.35 18.77
CA THR A 137 1.63 8.33 18.70
C THR A 137 1.89 7.24 19.72
N VAL A 138 0.82 6.75 20.35
CA VAL A 138 0.82 5.47 21.10
C VAL A 138 -0.07 4.52 20.32
N GLY A 139 0.48 3.38 19.90
CA GLY A 139 -0.25 2.35 19.15
C GLY A 139 -0.31 1.06 19.92
N TRP A 140 -1.39 0.30 19.75
CA TRP A 140 -1.49 -1.06 20.30
C TRP A 140 -2.21 -2.00 19.34
N SER A 141 -1.94 -3.29 19.53
CA SER A 141 -2.61 -4.40 18.86
C SER A 141 -2.71 -5.57 19.84
N CYS A 142 -3.88 -6.17 19.97
CA CYS A 142 -4.08 -7.34 20.83
C CYS A 142 -5.26 -8.19 20.38
N LEU A 143 -5.36 -9.39 20.94
CA LEU A 143 -6.57 -10.21 20.84
C LEU A 143 -7.71 -9.56 21.63
N LYS A 144 -8.95 -9.77 21.16
CA LYS A 144 -10.17 -9.26 21.81
C LYS A 144 -10.30 -9.68 23.27
N GLU A 145 -9.83 -10.88 23.62
CA GLU A 145 -9.90 -11.42 24.99
C GLU A 145 -8.96 -10.70 25.97
N ASP A 146 -7.87 -10.12 25.48
CA ASP A 146 -6.85 -9.43 26.28
C ASP A 146 -7.05 -7.91 26.33
N TYR A 147 -8.06 -7.39 25.61
CA TYR A 147 -8.26 -5.96 25.41
C TYR A 147 -8.28 -5.15 26.70
N ASP A 148 -9.06 -5.58 27.70
CA ASP A 148 -9.22 -4.82 28.94
C ASP A 148 -7.89 -4.67 29.68
N ASP A 149 -7.02 -5.69 29.61
CA ASP A 149 -5.73 -5.70 30.29
C ASP A 149 -4.68 -4.91 29.50
N VAL A 150 -4.62 -5.08 28.18
CA VAL A 150 -3.69 -4.33 27.32
C VAL A 150 -4.06 -2.84 27.30
N PHE A 151 -5.35 -2.51 27.21
CA PHE A 151 -5.78 -1.11 27.17
C PHE A 151 -5.54 -0.40 28.51
N LYS A 152 -5.64 -1.09 29.65
CA LYS A 152 -5.19 -0.54 30.94
C LYS A 152 -3.71 -0.16 30.90
N LEU A 153 -2.85 -1.00 30.33
CA LEU A 153 -1.42 -0.68 30.19
C LEU A 153 -1.18 0.54 29.29
N VAL A 154 -1.94 0.69 28.21
CA VAL A 154 -1.91 1.89 27.37
C VAL A 154 -2.30 3.14 28.18
N LEU A 155 -3.33 3.05 29.02
CA LEU A 155 -3.74 4.15 29.90
C LEU A 155 -2.73 4.45 30.99
N GLU A 156 -2.03 3.46 31.53
CA GLU A 156 -0.90 3.67 32.46
C GLU A 156 0.19 4.47 31.76
N LEU A 157 0.61 4.05 30.56
CA LEU A 157 1.64 4.72 29.77
C LEU A 157 1.34 6.20 29.50
N LEU A 158 0.07 6.53 29.25
CA LEU A 158 -0.37 7.89 28.99
C LEU A 158 -0.42 8.79 30.23
N ASN A 159 -0.43 8.23 31.44
CA ASN A 159 -0.58 8.96 32.70
C ASN A 159 0.73 9.21 33.45
N GLU A 160 1.87 8.86 32.87
CA GLU A 160 3.19 8.99 33.50
C GLU A 160 3.72 10.42 33.61
#